data_AF-A0A2I9DJW1-F1
#
_entry.id   AF-A0A2I9DJW1-F1
#
_cell.length_a   1.000
_cell.length_b   1.000
_cell.length_c   1.000
_cell.angle_alpha   90.00
_cell.angle_beta   90.00
_cell.angle_gamma   90.00
#
_symmetry.space_group_name_H-M   'P 1'
#
loop_
_entity.id
_entity.type
_entity.pdbx_description
1 polymer ?
#
loop_
_entity_poly.entity_id
_entity_poly.type
_entity_poly.pdbx_seq_one_letter_code
_entity_poly.pdbx_strand_id
1 'polypeptide(L)'
;MGHTLRKGSHTVSRLTCHLVWVTKYRYKVLSGDVQKRCRELLMQICEAEGIEIMKGVVSSDHVHMHVEYAPRMNVSSMVKQMKGRTSRKLQQEFPHLKERYWGQHFWASGYGVWSTGNVTDKMVNDYLEHHRRDGSDNSNFILE
;
A
#
# COMPACT_ATOMS: atom_id res chain seq x y z
N MET A 1 -14.62 -10.48 -12.17
CA MET A 1 -13.54 -9.75 -12.89
C MET A 1 -12.25 -10.49 -12.63
N GLY A 2 -11.60 -11.00 -13.68
CA GLY A 2 -10.36 -11.76 -13.54
C GLY A 2 -9.29 -10.93 -12.84
N HIS A 3 -8.61 -11.51 -11.85
CA HIS A 3 -7.52 -10.84 -11.16
C HIS A 3 -6.26 -10.92 -12.01
N THR A 4 -5.99 -9.88 -12.81
CA THR A 4 -4.75 -9.77 -13.58
C THR A 4 -3.54 -9.81 -12.63
N LEU A 5 -2.58 -10.68 -12.93
CA LEU A 5 -1.31 -10.78 -12.19
C LEU A 5 -0.33 -9.73 -12.71
N ARG A 6 0.42 -9.09 -11.81
CA ARG A 6 1.56 -8.23 -12.17
C ARG A 6 2.69 -9.10 -12.72
N LYS A 7 3.19 -8.76 -13.91
CA LYS A 7 4.35 -9.42 -14.55
C LYS A 7 5.54 -8.46 -14.61
N GLY A 8 6.71 -8.93 -14.20
CA GLY A 8 8.02 -8.31 -14.44
C GLY A 8 8.92 -9.29 -15.20
N SER A 9 10.15 -8.89 -15.52
CA SER A 9 11.06 -9.70 -16.36
C SER A 9 11.30 -11.12 -15.83
N HIS A 10 11.30 -11.29 -14.51
CA HIS A 10 11.53 -12.57 -13.83
C HIS A 10 10.54 -12.79 -12.67
N THR A 11 9.41 -12.07 -12.65
CA THR A 11 8.46 -12.13 -11.54
C THR A 11 7.02 -12.16 -12.04
N VAL A 12 6.21 -13.02 -11.43
CA VAL A 12 4.75 -13.00 -11.55
C VAL A 12 4.22 -12.91 -10.14
N SER A 13 3.40 -11.90 -9.85
CA SER A 13 2.97 -11.63 -8.47
C SER A 13 1.60 -10.99 -8.41
N ARG A 14 0.95 -11.16 -7.25
CA ARG A 14 -0.21 -10.39 -6.84
C ARG A 14 -0.09 -10.09 -5.36
N LEU A 15 0.57 -8.98 -5.04
CA LEU A 15 0.76 -8.53 -3.67
C LEU A 15 -0.07 -7.29 -3.44
N THR A 16 -1.18 -7.48 -2.72
CA THR A 16 -2.07 -6.40 -2.33
C THR A 16 -2.16 -6.29 -0.82
N CYS A 17 -2.30 -5.06 -0.31
CA CYS A 17 -2.57 -4.84 1.10
C CYS A 17 -3.48 -3.62 1.33
N HIS A 18 -4.19 -3.66 2.45
CA HIS A 18 -4.94 -2.54 3.00
C HIS A 18 -4.10 -1.86 4.08
N LEU A 19 -3.77 -0.59 3.87
CA LEU A 19 -3.02 0.26 4.77
C LEU A 19 -3.94 1.27 5.44
N VAL A 20 -3.71 1.49 6.74
CA VAL A 20 -4.40 2.54 7.51
C VAL A 20 -3.41 3.28 8.38
N TRP A 21 -3.45 4.60 8.38
CA TRP A 21 -2.75 5.41 9.38
C TRP A 21 -3.54 6.68 9.69
N VAL A 22 -3.18 7.32 10.80
CA VAL A 22 -3.98 8.38 11.43
C VAL A 22 -3.14 9.62 11.68
N THR A 23 -3.76 10.79 11.68
CA THR A 23 -3.12 12.04 12.12
C THR A 23 -2.72 11.90 13.58
N LYS A 24 -1.63 12.57 13.97
CA LYS A 24 -1.19 12.54 15.37
C LYS A 24 -2.31 13.11 16.25
N TYR A 25 -2.61 12.41 17.34
CA TYR A 25 -3.72 12.70 18.24
C TYR A 25 -5.12 12.72 17.60
N ARG A 26 -5.29 12.13 16.40
CA ARG A 26 -6.59 12.05 15.70
C ARG A 26 -7.23 13.41 15.42
N TYR A 27 -6.44 14.48 15.31
CA TYR A 27 -6.99 15.78 14.94
C TYR A 27 -7.61 15.73 13.55
N LYS A 28 -8.81 16.32 13.42
CA LYS A 28 -9.61 16.37 12.20
C LYS A 28 -9.14 17.46 11.23
N VAL A 29 -7.84 17.45 10.89
CA VAL A 29 -7.18 18.49 10.08
C VAL A 29 -7.22 18.23 8.59
N LEU A 30 -7.53 17.00 8.16
CA LEU A 30 -7.66 16.64 6.76
C LEU A 30 -9.03 17.07 6.24
N SER A 31 -9.21 18.37 6.08
CA SER A 31 -10.43 18.98 5.54
C SER A 31 -10.09 20.01 4.46
N GLY A 32 -11.06 20.32 3.60
CA GLY A 32 -10.91 21.31 2.54
C GLY A 32 -9.67 21.02 1.67
N ASP A 33 -8.82 22.04 1.51
CA ASP A 33 -7.66 21.95 0.62
C ASP A 33 -6.53 21.07 1.17
N VAL A 34 -6.41 20.94 2.50
CA VAL A 34 -5.45 20.00 3.12
C VAL A 34 -5.77 18.56 2.73
N GLN A 35 -7.06 18.20 2.73
CA GLN A 35 -7.53 16.86 2.36
C GLN A 35 -7.25 16.55 0.89
N LYS A 36 -7.62 17.48 -0.02
CA LYS A 36 -7.39 17.35 -1.46
C LYS A 36 -5.90 17.21 -1.76
N ARG A 37 -5.08 18.05 -1.13
CA ARG A 37 -3.64 18.04 -1.32
C ARG A 37 -2.98 16.77 -0.79
N CYS A 38 -3.44 16.26 0.36
CA CYS A 38 -2.97 14.99 0.89
C CYS A 38 -3.22 13.85 -0.11
N ARG A 39 -4.41 13.81 -0.72
CA ARG A 39 -4.76 12.81 -1.75
C ARG A 39 -3.84 12.91 -2.96
N GLU A 40 -3.63 14.10 -3.50
CA GLU A 40 -2.74 14.32 -4.65
C GLU A 40 -1.30 13.87 -4.35
N LEU A 41 -0.76 14.24 -3.20
CA LEU A 41 0.59 13.84 -2.80
C LEU A 41 0.71 12.31 -2.69
N LEU A 42 -0.29 11.64 -2.14
CA LEU A 42 -0.30 10.17 -2.06
C LEU A 42 -0.32 9.52 -3.46
N MET A 43 -1.12 10.06 -4.38
CA MET A 43 -1.15 9.59 -5.77
C MET A 43 0.22 9.75 -6.44
N GLN A 44 0.84 10.93 -6.31
CA GLN A 44 2.17 11.22 -6.86
C GLN A 44 3.26 10.30 -6.28
N ILE A 45 3.22 10.04 -4.97
CA ILE A 45 4.17 9.14 -4.32
C ILE A 45 3.98 7.71 -4.82
N CYS A 46 2.73 7.22 -4.89
CA CYS A 46 2.46 5.87 -5.36
C CYS A 46 2.88 5.67 -6.82
N GLU A 47 2.57 6.63 -7.69
CA GLU A 47 2.98 6.63 -9.09
C GLU A 47 4.51 6.56 -9.23
N ALA A 48 5.24 7.44 -8.53
CA ALA A 48 6.70 7.48 -8.57
C ALA A 48 7.37 6.18 -8.07
N GLU A 49 6.72 5.46 -7.16
CA GLU A 49 7.24 4.22 -6.58
C GLU A 49 6.71 2.95 -7.31
N GLY A 50 5.85 3.10 -8.32
CA GLY A 50 5.23 1.99 -9.06
C GLY A 50 4.20 1.20 -8.25
N ILE A 51 3.59 1.84 -7.25
CA ILE A 51 2.51 1.29 -6.41
C ILE A 51 1.17 1.64 -7.08
N GLU A 52 0.33 0.63 -7.32
CA GLU A 52 -1.00 0.84 -7.88
C GLU A 52 -2.01 1.07 -6.76
N ILE A 53 -2.77 2.17 -6.83
CA ILE A 53 -3.84 2.46 -5.88
C ILE A 53 -5.14 1.85 -6.42
N MET A 54 -5.56 0.72 -5.84
CA MET A 54 -6.83 0.07 -6.20
C MET A 54 -8.04 0.84 -5.66
N LYS A 55 -7.93 1.35 -4.42
CA LYS A 55 -8.93 2.21 -3.78
C LYS A 55 -8.27 3.00 -2.66
N GLY A 56 -8.72 4.24 -2.42
CA GLY A 56 -8.23 5.06 -1.33
C GLY A 56 -9.28 6.00 -0.77
N VAL A 57 -9.17 6.32 0.51
CA VAL A 57 -10.00 7.31 1.21
C VAL A 57 -9.09 8.14 2.11
N VAL A 58 -9.16 9.47 1.97
CA VAL A 58 -8.61 10.41 2.94
C VAL A 58 -9.79 10.90 3.77
N SER A 59 -9.92 10.44 5.00
CA SER A 59 -10.93 10.89 5.97
C SER A 59 -10.43 12.13 6.73
N SER A 60 -11.24 12.67 7.64
CA SER A 60 -10.90 13.88 8.40
C SER A 60 -9.62 13.78 9.25
N ASP A 61 -9.26 12.58 9.71
CA ASP A 61 -8.18 12.32 10.66
C ASP A 61 -7.38 11.05 10.32
N HIS A 62 -7.67 10.38 9.21
CA HIS A 62 -7.02 9.11 8.85
C HIS A 62 -7.10 8.82 7.36
N VAL A 63 -6.24 7.91 6.89
CA VAL A 63 -6.16 7.48 5.49
C VAL A 63 -6.31 5.98 5.42
N HIS A 64 -7.14 5.50 4.47
CA HIS A 64 -7.21 4.10 4.06
C HIS A 64 -6.70 3.99 2.62
N MET A 65 -5.83 3.00 2.34
CA MET A 65 -5.39 2.70 0.99
C MET A 65 -5.35 1.20 0.75
N HIS A 66 -6.06 0.73 -0.27
CA HIS A 66 -5.89 -0.60 -0.83
C HIS A 66 -4.97 -0.47 -2.05
N VAL A 67 -3.79 -1.10 -1.97
CA VAL A 67 -2.73 -0.96 -2.96
C VAL A 67 -2.23 -2.30 -3.45
N GLU A 68 -1.75 -2.35 -4.70
CA GLU A 68 -0.88 -3.40 -5.22
C GLU A 68 0.56 -2.88 -5.32
N TYR A 69 1.54 -3.71 -4.94
CA TYR A 69 2.96 -3.33 -4.95
C TYR A 69 3.86 -4.45 -5.47
N ALA A 70 5.07 -4.09 -5.89
CA ALA A 70 6.04 -5.05 -6.42
C ALA A 70 6.71 -5.88 -5.30
N PRO A 71 7.11 -7.15 -5.55
CA PRO A 71 7.74 -8.01 -4.54
C PRO A 71 9.02 -7.47 -3.90
N ARG A 72 9.75 -6.60 -4.61
CA ARG A 72 10.96 -5.94 -4.08
C ARG A 72 10.68 -4.91 -2.98
N MET A 73 9.42 -4.51 -2.81
CA MET A 73 9.03 -3.43 -1.90
C MET A 73 8.66 -3.98 -0.53
N ASN A 74 9.12 -3.28 0.51
CA ASN A 74 8.72 -3.53 1.89
C ASN A 74 7.58 -2.57 2.29
N VAL A 75 6.49 -3.12 2.84
CA VAL A 75 5.34 -2.34 3.30
C VAL A 75 5.72 -1.24 4.29
N SER A 76 6.61 -1.54 5.25
CA SER A 76 7.05 -0.55 6.25
C SER A 76 7.77 0.64 5.61
N SER A 77 8.59 0.39 4.59
CA SER A 77 9.25 1.42 3.79
C SER A 77 8.24 2.24 2.99
N MET A 78 7.26 1.59 2.35
CA MET A 78 6.17 2.28 1.63
C MET A 78 5.43 3.27 2.53
N VAL A 79 4.99 2.81 3.70
CA VAL A 79 4.27 3.63 4.67
C VAL A 79 5.15 4.77 5.20
N LYS A 80 6.43 4.50 5.49
CA LYS A 80 7.40 5.53 5.90
C LYS A 80 7.52 6.64 4.84
N GLN A 81 7.64 6.26 3.57
CA GLN A 81 7.74 7.23 2.47
C GLN A 81 6.46 8.05 2.30
N MET A 82 5.30 7.40 2.26
CA MET A 82 4.00 8.06 2.15
C MET A 82 3.78 9.05 3.30
N LYS A 83 3.95 8.62 4.55
CA LYS A 83 3.76 9.48 5.74
C LYS A 83 4.80 10.60 5.79
N GLY A 84 6.07 10.30 5.52
CA GLY A 84 7.15 11.28 5.59
C GLY A 84 7.02 12.40 4.57
N ARG A 85 6.83 12.05 3.29
CA ARG A 85 6.72 13.02 2.19
C ARG A 85 5.46 13.88 2.32
N THR A 86 4.32 13.27 2.66
CA THR A 86 3.06 14.02 2.89
C THR A 86 3.13 14.93 4.10
N SER A 87 3.64 14.45 5.25
CA SER A 87 3.82 15.26 6.46
C SER A 87 4.64 16.52 6.19
N ARG A 88 5.77 16.36 5.48
CA ARG A 88 6.66 17.48 5.14
C ARG A 88 5.96 18.47 4.21
N LYS A 89 5.36 18.01 3.12
CA LYS A 89 4.75 18.89 2.12
C LYS A 89 3.51 19.62 2.63
N LEU A 90 2.61 18.92 3.32
CA LEU A 90 1.42 19.54 3.89
C LEU A 90 1.79 20.64 4.91
N GLN A 91 2.75 20.39 5.80
CA GLN A 91 3.18 21.40 6.77
C GLN A 91 3.97 22.57 6.14
N GLN A 92 4.55 22.37 4.95
CA GLN A 92 5.16 23.46 4.19
C GLN A 92 4.11 24.35 3.52
N GLU A 93 3.10 23.73 2.91
CA GLU A 93 2.05 24.43 2.13
C GLU A 93 0.94 25.01 3.03
N PHE A 94 0.72 24.46 4.22
CA PHE A 94 -0.32 24.88 5.16
C PHE A 94 0.29 25.22 6.54
N PRO A 95 0.76 26.46 6.76
CA PRO A 95 1.49 26.85 7.98
C PRO A 95 0.72 26.62 9.29
N HIS A 96 -0.62 26.77 9.27
CA HIS A 96 -1.48 26.50 10.43
C HIS A 96 -1.36 25.05 10.97
N LEU A 97 -0.90 24.10 10.14
CA LEU A 97 -0.64 22.73 10.59
C LEU A 97 0.62 22.66 11.47
N LYS A 98 1.65 23.48 11.21
CA LYS A 98 2.87 23.52 12.03
C LYS A 98 2.59 24.05 13.43
N GLU A 99 1.72 25.06 13.53
CA GLU A 99 1.29 25.62 14.82
C GLU A 99 0.62 24.56 15.70
N ARG A 100 -0.19 23.68 15.09
CA ARG A 100 -0.84 22.56 15.78
C ARG A 100 0.11 21.41 16.12
N TYR A 101 1.06 21.10 15.24
CA TYR A 101 1.99 19.98 15.40
C TYR A 101 3.41 20.45 15.75
N TRP A 102 3.59 20.94 16.97
CA TRP A 102 4.91 21.23 17.53
C TRP A 102 5.84 20.01 17.39
N GLY A 103 7.00 20.19 16.76
CA GLY A 103 7.95 19.11 16.41
C GLY A 103 7.71 18.46 15.03
N GLN A 104 6.81 19.00 14.21
CA GLN A 104 6.54 18.55 12.82
C GLN A 104 6.04 17.11 12.67
N HIS A 105 5.44 16.55 13.71
CA HIS A 105 4.87 15.21 13.70
C HIS A 105 3.38 15.23 13.29
N PHE A 106 3.10 15.27 11.98
CA PHE A 106 1.74 15.31 11.44
C PHE A 106 0.97 13.99 11.61
N TRP A 107 1.63 12.85 11.38
CA TRP A 107 1.05 11.52 11.49
C TRP A 107 1.41 10.86 12.82
N ALA A 108 0.56 9.96 13.33
CA ALA A 108 0.94 9.05 14.41
C ALA A 108 2.09 8.12 13.97
N SER A 109 2.85 7.55 14.92
CA SER A 109 4.00 6.68 14.60
C SER A 109 3.59 5.39 13.89
N GLY A 110 2.57 4.71 14.40
CA GLY A 110 2.08 3.42 13.89
C GLY A 110 1.26 3.50 12.59
N TYR A 111 0.91 2.33 12.09
CA TYR A 111 -0.02 2.09 10.99
C TYR A 111 -0.62 0.68 11.13
N GLY A 112 -1.82 0.48 10.61
CA GLY A 112 -2.43 -0.83 10.41
C GLY A 112 -2.13 -1.34 9.00
N VAL A 113 -1.95 -2.65 8.88
CA VAL A 113 -1.79 -3.34 7.61
C VAL A 113 -2.49 -4.70 7.65
N TRP A 114 -3.20 -5.00 6.56
CA TRP A 114 -3.76 -6.32 6.32
C TRP A 114 -3.42 -6.74 4.89
N SER A 115 -2.91 -7.95 4.69
CA SER A 115 -2.83 -8.52 3.35
C SER A 115 -4.25 -8.59 2.77
N THR A 116 -4.40 -8.22 1.52
CA THR A 116 -5.67 -8.32 0.81
C THR A 116 -5.49 -9.29 -0.34
N GLY A 117 -6.53 -10.06 -0.64
CA GLY A 117 -6.53 -11.03 -1.74
C GLY A 117 -7.25 -12.31 -1.36
N ASN A 118 -8.19 -12.74 -2.21
CA ASN A 118 -8.68 -14.11 -2.19
C ASN A 118 -7.67 -14.98 -2.95
N VAL A 119 -6.52 -15.26 -2.33
CA VAL A 119 -5.69 -16.37 -2.80
C VAL A 119 -6.44 -17.63 -2.37
N THR A 120 -7.10 -18.27 -3.33
CA THR A 120 -7.79 -19.55 -3.08
C THR A 120 -6.79 -20.69 -3.23
N ASP A 121 -6.99 -21.79 -2.51
CA ASP A 121 -6.19 -23.01 -2.69
C ASP A 121 -6.15 -23.43 -4.16
N LYS A 122 -7.27 -23.25 -4.88
CA LYS A 122 -7.34 -23.47 -6.32
C LYS A 122 -6.31 -22.64 -7.09
N MET A 123 -6.19 -21.34 -6.85
CA MET A 123 -5.21 -20.50 -7.56
C MET A 123 -3.77 -20.90 -7.27
N VAL A 124 -3.48 -21.35 -6.05
CA VAL A 124 -2.15 -21.86 -5.68
C VAL A 124 -1.89 -23.20 -6.37
N ASN A 125 -2.86 -24.12 -6.33
CA ASN A 125 -2.75 -25.43 -6.94
C ASN A 125 -2.66 -25.34 -8.47
N ASP A 126 -3.46 -24.48 -9.11
CA ASP A 126 -3.38 -24.22 -10.56
C ASP A 126 -1.97 -23.71 -10.94
N TYR A 127 -1.34 -22.87 -10.10
CA TYR A 127 0.04 -22.42 -10.32
C TYR A 127 1.06 -23.55 -10.14
N LEU A 128 0.90 -24.40 -9.11
CA LEU A 128 1.78 -25.55 -8.87
C LEU A 128 1.66 -26.62 -9.98
N GLU A 129 0.45 -26.94 -10.40
CA GLU A 129 0.18 -27.94 -11.44
C GLU A 129 0.71 -27.51 -12.83
N HIS A 130 0.84 -26.21 -13.10
CA HIS A 130 1.54 -25.73 -14.31
C HIS A 130 3.01 -26.20 -14.38
N HIS A 131 3.62 -26.57 -13.24
CA HIS A 131 4.98 -27.10 -13.17
C HIS A 131 5.05 -28.64 -13.17
N ARG A 132 3.91 -29.34 -13.22
CA ARG A 132 3.89 -30.81 -13.20
C ARG A 132 4.19 -31.37 -14.60
N ARG A 133 5.16 -32.28 -14.70
CA ARG A 133 5.44 -33.08 -15.91
C ARG A 133 4.86 -34.49 -15.77
N ASP A 134 4.55 -35.12 -16.90
CA ASP A 134 4.16 -36.53 -16.94
C ASP A 134 5.29 -37.41 -16.38
N GLY A 135 5.00 -38.17 -15.31
CA GLY A 135 5.94 -39.07 -14.65
C GLY A 135 6.49 -38.61 -13.28
N SER A 136 6.02 -37.49 -12.73
CA SER A 136 6.40 -37.04 -11.38
C SER A 136 5.89 -37.99 -10.28
N ASP A 137 6.72 -38.29 -9.27
CA ASP A 137 6.31 -38.97 -8.03
C ASP A 137 5.16 -38.22 -7.33
N ASN A 138 4.35 -38.95 -6.55
CA ASN A 138 3.16 -38.48 -5.88
C ASN A 138 3.45 -37.69 -4.57
N SER A 139 4.61 -37.04 -4.53
CA SER A 139 5.07 -36.25 -3.39
C SER A 139 4.40 -34.86 -3.38
N ASN A 140 4.30 -34.24 -2.20
CA ASN A 140 3.76 -32.86 -2.04
C ASN A 140 4.68 -31.78 -2.64
N PHE A 141 5.86 -32.16 -3.15
CA PHE A 141 6.75 -31.31 -3.90
C PHE A 141 6.91 -31.85 -5.31
N ILE A 142 6.49 -31.04 -6.29
CA ILE A 142 6.68 -31.35 -7.70
C ILE A 142 8.16 -31.11 -8.03
N LEU A 143 8.81 -32.14 -8.59
CA LEU A 143 10.15 -32.03 -9.15
C LEU A 143 10.02 -31.68 -10.63
N GLU A 144 10.69 -30.60 -11.05
CA GLU A 144 10.78 -30.15 -12.44
C GLU A 144 12.20 -30.38 -12.99
#